data_AF-A0A9P6QWZ9-F1
#
_entry.id   AF-A0A9P6QWZ9-F1
#
_cell.length_a   1.000
_cell.length_b   1.000
_cell.length_c   1.000
_cell.angle_alpha   90.00
_cell.angle_beta   90.00
_cell.angle_gamma   90.00
#
_symmetry.space_group_name_H-M   'P 1'
#
loop_
_entity.id
_entity.type
_entity.pdbx_description
1 polymer ?
#
loop_
_entity_poly.entity_id
_entity_poly.type
_entity_poly.pdbx_seq_one_letter_code
_entity_poly.pdbx_strand_id
1 'polypeptide(L)'
;MGATGGGIVGILKQKPVGSYAFSGGLNASLFGMTFIAFRESFLRLQREKNPYYGLKNSQTMDIDHLWSSTVAGACTGGILAALARGAKAVPSGTFMFGVMAMGGQWVLTKTNRTDVDEYEVKLKQKLELIEKEEAFLKEEALRRKRLAVAEAVEEKAV
;
A
#
# COMPACT_ATOMS: atom_id res chain seq x y z
N MET A 1 8.60 -1.63 17.35
CA MET A 1 9.41 -2.87 17.30
C MET A 1 10.82 -2.71 17.86
N GLY A 2 11.56 -1.64 17.56
CA GLY A 2 12.93 -1.46 18.09
C GLY A 2 13.05 -1.44 19.61
N ALA A 3 12.18 -0.71 20.30
CA ALA A 3 12.20 -0.64 21.76
C ALA A 3 11.83 -1.96 22.43
N THR A 4 10.85 -2.69 21.88
CA THR A 4 10.45 -4.01 22.35
C THR A 4 11.58 -5.03 22.17
N GLY A 5 12.21 -5.06 20.98
CA GLY A 5 13.36 -5.94 20.72
C GLY A 5 14.56 -5.61 21.61
N GLY A 6 14.85 -4.32 21.81
CA GLY A 6 15.87 -3.86 22.76
C GLY A 6 15.58 -4.32 24.19
N GLY A 7 14.32 -4.21 24.64
CA GLY A 7 13.89 -4.67 25.96
C GLY A 7 14.08 -6.17 26.17
N ILE A 8 13.71 -7.00 25.18
CA ILE A 8 13.90 -8.47 25.23
C ILE A 8 15.39 -8.80 25.33
N VAL A 9 16.25 -8.15 24.53
CA VAL A 9 17.71 -8.35 24.61
C VAL A 9 18.27 -7.91 25.95
N GLY A 10 17.74 -6.83 26.54
CA GLY A 10 18.10 -6.37 27.87
C GLY A 10 17.80 -7.41 28.95
N ILE A 11 16.62 -8.04 28.89
CA ILE A 11 16.21 -9.13 29.79
C ILE A 11 17.15 -10.33 29.62
N LEU A 12 17.39 -10.78 28.38
CA LEU A 12 18.24 -11.94 28.09
C LEU A 12 19.69 -11.75 28.52
N LYS A 13 20.21 -10.52 28.45
CA LYS A 13 21.58 -10.19 28.86
C LYS A 13 21.69 -9.75 30.31
N GLN A 14 20.61 -9.82 31.11
CA GLN A 14 20.57 -9.34 32.50
C GLN A 14 21.10 -7.89 32.65
N LYS A 15 20.82 -7.05 31.66
CA LYS A 15 21.26 -5.66 31.58
C LYS A 15 20.07 -4.72 31.84
N PRO A 16 20.29 -3.44 32.17
CA PRO A 16 19.20 -2.49 32.41
C PRO A 16 18.26 -2.39 31.20
N VAL A 17 17.06 -2.94 31.35
CA VAL A 17 16.05 -3.09 30.28
C VAL A 17 15.66 -1.74 29.69
N GLY A 18 15.55 -0.70 30.53
CA GLY A 18 15.21 0.65 30.08
C GLY A 18 16.23 1.24 29.10
N SER A 19 17.52 1.08 29.38
CA SER A 19 18.59 1.59 28.51
C SER A 19 18.65 0.84 27.18
N TYR A 20 18.49 -0.49 27.21
CA TYR A 20 18.48 -1.32 26.00
C TYR A 20 17.20 -1.11 25.16
N ALA A 21 16.04 -0.94 25.79
CA ALA A 21 14.81 -0.58 25.09
C ALA A 21 14.91 0.80 24.44
N PHE A 22 15.43 1.80 25.16
CA PHE A 22 15.63 3.13 24.61
C PHE A 22 16.63 3.14 23.45
N SER A 23 17.78 2.50 23.62
CA SER A 23 18.79 2.36 22.55
C SER A 23 18.27 1.59 21.34
N GLY A 24 17.53 0.49 21.57
CA GLY A 24 16.89 -0.27 20.50
C GLY A 24 15.83 0.54 19.75
N GLY A 25 15.07 1.36 20.48
CA GLY A 25 14.13 2.33 19.91
C GLY A 25 14.84 3.37 19.04
N LEU A 26 15.87 4.02 19.57
CA LEU A 26 16.67 5.02 18.86
C LEU A 26 17.29 4.47 17.58
N ASN A 27 17.95 3.32 17.65
CA ASN A 27 18.56 2.67 16.49
C ASN A 27 17.50 2.36 15.43
N ALA A 28 16.38 1.75 15.81
CA ALA A 28 15.31 1.44 14.87
C ALA A 28 14.67 2.68 14.24
N SER A 29 14.51 3.77 15.00
CA SER A 29 14.02 5.04 14.48
C SER A 29 15.00 5.67 13.49
N LEU A 30 16.30 5.62 13.78
CA LEU A 30 17.33 6.13 12.88
C LEU A 30 17.36 5.34 11.55
N PHE A 31 17.22 4.01 11.64
CA PHE A 31 17.10 3.14 10.46
C PHE A 31 15.81 3.38 9.68
N GLY A 32 14.68 3.53 10.38
CA GLY A 32 13.39 3.79 9.77
C GLY A 32 13.39 5.12 9.02
N MET A 33 13.87 6.19 9.66
CA MET A 33 13.90 7.53 9.06
C MET A 33 14.82 7.60 7.84
N THR A 34 16.02 7.03 7.92
CA THR A 34 16.95 7.02 6.79
C THR A 34 16.39 6.23 5.61
N PHE A 35 15.81 5.05 5.85
CA PHE A 35 15.14 4.27 4.82
C PHE A 35 13.99 5.04 4.16
N ILE A 36 13.11 5.66 4.94
CA ILE A 36 11.97 6.43 4.42
C ILE A 36 12.46 7.62 3.60
N ALA A 37 13.46 8.36 4.10
CA ALA A 37 14.01 9.52 3.40
C ALA A 37 14.60 9.14 2.04
N PHE A 38 15.39 8.07 1.96
CA PHE A 38 15.92 7.58 0.69
C PHE A 38 14.81 7.12 -0.25
N ARG A 39 13.86 6.31 0.26
CA ARG A 39 12.75 5.79 -0.54
C ARG A 39 11.91 6.92 -1.14
N GLU A 40 11.57 7.92 -0.36
CA GLU A 40 10.77 9.05 -0.81
C GLU A 40 11.53 9.91 -1.83
N SER A 41 12.83 10.07 -1.65
CA SER A 41 13.69 10.78 -2.61
C SER A 41 13.72 10.06 -3.97
N PHE A 42 13.88 8.73 -3.98
CA PHE A 42 13.84 7.94 -5.22
C PHE A 42 12.47 7.96 -5.88
N LEU A 43 11.38 7.85 -5.11
CA LEU A 43 10.02 7.94 -5.65
C LEU A 43 9.73 9.30 -6.27
N ARG A 44 10.19 10.40 -5.66
CA ARG A 44 10.04 11.74 -6.22
C ARG A 44 10.77 11.85 -7.57
N LEU A 45 12.01 11.38 -7.64
CA LEU A 45 12.78 11.36 -8.90
C LEU A 45 12.13 10.50 -10.00
N GLN A 46 11.54 9.36 -9.65
CA GLN A 46 10.82 8.52 -10.61
C GLN A 46 9.54 9.19 -11.12
N ARG A 47 8.73 9.76 -10.20
CA ARG A 47 7.50 10.47 -10.55
C ARG A 47 7.75 11.70 -11.41
N GLU A 48 8.86 12.40 -11.19
CA GLU A 48 9.26 13.55 -12.00
C GLU A 48 9.66 13.14 -13.43
N LYS A 49 10.18 11.92 -13.62
CA LYS A 49 10.55 11.39 -14.94
C LYS A 49 9.41 10.71 -15.69
N ASN A 50 8.35 10.25 -15.02
CA ASN A 50 7.21 9.59 -15.67
C ASN A 50 6.54 10.41 -16.80
N PRO A 51 6.34 11.75 -16.69
CA PRO A 51 5.81 12.57 -17.76
C PRO A 51 6.67 12.55 -19.03
N TYR A 52 8.00 12.46 -18.86
CA TYR A 52 8.94 12.44 -19.98
C TYR A 52 8.81 11.18 -20.83
N TYR A 53 8.44 10.05 -20.22
CA TYR A 53 8.23 8.77 -20.91
C TYR A 53 6.77 8.52 -21.31
N GLY A 54 5.87 9.48 -21.08
CA GLY A 54 4.42 9.32 -21.34
C GLY A 54 3.75 8.24 -20.48
N LEU A 55 4.39 7.82 -19.38
CA LEU A 55 3.91 6.76 -18.51
C LEU A 55 2.97 7.33 -17.45
N LYS A 56 1.83 6.67 -17.24
CA LYS A 56 0.92 7.04 -16.15
C LYS A 56 1.45 6.48 -14.84
N ASN A 57 1.49 7.32 -13.79
CA ASN A 57 1.95 6.92 -12.45
C ASN A 57 1.27 5.67 -11.89
N SER A 58 0.03 5.38 -12.30
CA SER A 58 -0.70 4.18 -11.88
C SER A 58 -0.16 2.89 -12.49
N GLN A 59 0.46 2.94 -13.66
CA GLN A 59 0.99 1.75 -14.34
C GLN A 59 2.34 1.30 -13.78
N THR A 60 3.17 2.25 -13.35
CA THR A 60 4.52 1.96 -12.82
C THR A 60 4.55 1.87 -11.30
N MET A 61 3.46 2.23 -10.60
CA MET A 61 3.41 2.38 -9.14
C MET A 61 4.05 1.20 -8.40
N ASP A 62 3.64 -0.04 -8.69
CA ASP A 62 4.15 -1.21 -7.96
C ASP A 62 5.65 -1.45 -8.17
N ILE A 63 6.13 -1.22 -9.40
CA ILE A 63 7.54 -1.37 -9.77
C ILE A 63 8.37 -0.24 -9.16
N ASP A 64 7.86 0.99 -9.21
CA ASP A 64 8.50 2.17 -8.62
C ASP A 64 8.64 2.00 -7.10
N HIS A 65 7.59 1.54 -6.43
CA HIS A 65 7.63 1.24 -5.00
C HIS A 65 8.57 0.08 -4.67
N LEU A 66 8.61 -0.99 -5.47
CA LEU A 66 9.53 -2.11 -5.26
C LEU A 66 11.00 -1.68 -5.45
N TRP A 67 11.28 -0.95 -6.53
CA TRP A 67 12.63 -0.49 -6.84
C TRP A 67 13.12 0.55 -5.84
N SER A 68 12.32 1.57 -5.56
CA SER A 68 12.67 2.61 -4.58
C SER A 68 12.89 2.03 -3.19
N SER A 69 12.07 1.07 -2.74
CA SER A 69 12.29 0.36 -1.47
C SER A 69 13.57 -0.47 -1.50
N THR A 70 13.86 -1.18 -2.60
CA THR A 70 15.08 -2.00 -2.73
C THR A 70 16.34 -1.14 -2.69
N VAL A 71 16.38 -0.08 -3.49
CA VAL A 71 17.54 0.84 -3.56
C VAL A 71 17.70 1.60 -2.25
N ALA A 72 16.61 2.08 -1.64
CA ALA A 72 16.66 2.70 -0.32
C ALA A 72 17.19 1.74 0.75
N GLY A 73 16.71 0.49 0.77
CA GLY A 73 17.22 -0.54 1.66
C GLY A 73 18.70 -0.82 1.45
N ALA A 74 19.12 -0.94 0.20
CA ALA A 74 20.52 -1.15 -0.19
C ALA A 74 21.43 0.02 0.23
N CYS A 75 20.98 1.26 0.04
CA CYS A 75 21.71 2.47 0.46
C CYS A 75 21.79 2.55 1.99
N THR A 76 20.67 2.40 2.70
CA THR A 76 20.62 2.44 4.16
C THR A 76 21.49 1.35 4.77
N GLY A 77 21.40 0.11 4.28
CA GLY A 77 22.20 -1.02 4.76
C GLY A 77 23.70 -0.88 4.46
N GLY A 78 24.05 -0.32 3.29
CA GLY A 78 25.43 -0.05 2.93
C GLY A 78 26.08 1.02 3.82
N ILE A 79 25.42 2.17 3.98
CA ILE A 79 25.88 3.25 4.86
C ILE A 79 26.02 2.73 6.29
N LEU A 80 25.03 1.99 6.78
CA LEU A 80 25.06 1.45 8.13
C LEU A 80 26.18 0.44 8.32
N ALA A 81 26.37 -0.49 7.39
CA ALA A 81 27.45 -1.46 7.48
C ALA A 81 28.83 -0.78 7.43
N ALA A 82 28.97 0.29 6.64
CA ALA A 82 30.17 1.14 6.65
C ALA A 82 30.43 1.72 8.04
N LEU A 83 29.41 2.31 8.67
CA LEU A 83 29.52 2.96 9.97
C LEU A 83 29.77 1.96 11.11
N ALA A 84 29.15 0.78 11.06
CA ALA A 84 29.22 -0.19 12.15
C ALA A 84 30.48 -1.09 12.09
N ARG A 85 30.93 -1.47 10.89
CA ARG A 85 31.97 -2.50 10.69
C ARG A 85 33.02 -2.11 9.64
N GLY A 86 32.96 -0.88 9.11
CA GLY A 86 33.89 -0.37 8.11
C GLY A 86 33.52 -0.72 6.65
N ALA A 87 34.30 -0.18 5.70
CA ALA A 87 34.02 -0.25 4.26
C ALA A 87 33.89 -1.69 3.72
N LYS A 88 34.60 -2.67 4.30
CA LYS A 88 34.54 -4.07 3.89
C LYS A 88 33.17 -4.72 4.13
N ALA A 89 32.38 -4.19 5.06
CA ALA A 89 31.05 -4.71 5.37
C ALA A 89 29.95 -4.14 4.45
N VAL A 90 30.25 -3.07 3.69
CA VAL A 90 29.29 -2.39 2.82
C VAL A 90 28.58 -3.34 1.86
N PRO A 91 29.27 -4.21 1.09
CA PRO A 91 28.59 -5.09 0.14
C PRO A 91 27.58 -6.02 0.84
N SER A 92 27.95 -6.54 2.00
CA SER A 92 27.07 -7.43 2.78
C SER A 92 25.85 -6.69 3.33
N GLY A 93 26.02 -5.46 3.82
CA GLY A 93 24.92 -4.64 4.35
C GLY A 93 23.96 -4.20 3.26
N THR A 94 24.50 -3.75 2.12
CA THR A 94 23.73 -3.37 0.93
C THR A 94 22.89 -4.53 0.43
N PHE A 95 23.47 -5.72 0.31
CA PHE A 95 22.74 -6.90 -0.16
C PHE A 95 21.65 -7.32 0.83
N MET A 96 21.99 -7.45 2.11
CA MET A 96 21.08 -7.97 3.12
C MET A 96 19.85 -7.06 3.33
N PHE A 97 20.06 -5.74 3.42
CA PHE A 97 18.94 -4.80 3.56
C PHE A 97 18.20 -4.56 2.24
N GLY A 98 18.87 -4.61 1.09
CA GLY A 98 18.21 -4.52 -0.22
C GLY A 98 17.22 -5.66 -0.44
N VAL A 99 17.65 -6.90 -0.17
CA VAL A 99 16.78 -8.09 -0.26
C VAL A 99 15.64 -8.03 0.75
N MET A 100 15.93 -7.61 1.99
CA MET A 100 14.90 -7.48 3.03
C MET A 100 13.84 -6.44 2.66
N ALA A 101 14.24 -5.30 2.11
CA ALA A 101 13.32 -4.25 1.66
C ALA A 101 12.52 -4.68 0.43
N MET A 102 13.14 -5.39 -0.51
CA MET A 102 12.45 -5.97 -1.67
C MET A 102 11.39 -6.98 -1.21
N GLY A 103 11.76 -7.94 -0.36
CA GLY A 103 10.84 -8.94 0.17
C GLY A 103 9.69 -8.33 0.96
N GLY A 104 9.98 -7.35 1.82
CA GLY A 104 8.97 -6.64 2.60
C GLY A 104 7.97 -5.88 1.71
N GLN A 105 8.47 -5.15 0.71
CA GLN A 105 7.61 -4.43 -0.23
C GLN A 105 6.79 -5.39 -1.11
N TRP A 106 7.37 -6.53 -1.53
CA TRP A 106 6.66 -7.55 -2.30
C TRP A 106 5.49 -8.15 -1.54
N VAL A 107 5.69 -8.51 -0.26
CA VAL A 107 4.61 -9.01 0.60
C VAL A 107 3.51 -7.96 0.76
N LEU A 108 3.87 -6.70 1.03
CA LEU A 108 2.90 -5.61 1.17
C LEU A 108 2.08 -5.39 -0.11
N THR A 109 2.73 -5.39 -1.28
CA THR A 109 2.03 -5.23 -2.56
C THR A 109 1.08 -6.41 -2.83
N LYS A 110 1.47 -7.64 -2.49
CA LYS A 110 0.61 -8.81 -2.66
C LYS A 110 -0.61 -8.79 -1.73
N THR A 111 -0.42 -8.39 -0.48
CA THR A 111 -1.52 -8.23 0.49
C THR A 111 -2.49 -7.15 0.02
N ASN A 112 -1.98 -5.96 -0.33
CA ASN A 112 -2.83 -4.86 -0.79
C ASN A 112 -3.64 -5.20 -2.05
N ARG A 113 -3.09 -6.00 -2.98
CA ARG A 113 -3.83 -6.45 -4.17
C ARG A 113 -5.04 -7.32 -3.80
N THR A 114 -4.87 -8.21 -2.82
CA THR A 114 -5.95 -9.08 -2.33
C THR A 114 -7.11 -8.26 -1.78
N ASP A 115 -6.81 -7.22 -1.00
CA ASP A 115 -7.85 -6.35 -0.44
C ASP A 115 -8.58 -5.55 -1.53
N VAL A 116 -7.83 -4.99 -2.49
CA VAL A 116 -8.42 -4.22 -3.61
C VAL A 116 -9.34 -5.08 -4.46
N ASP A 117 -8.94 -6.31 -4.77
CA ASP A 117 -9.77 -7.25 -5.53
C ASP A 117 -11.10 -7.54 -4.79
N GLU A 118 -11.05 -7.67 -3.46
CA GLU A 118 -12.25 -7.87 -2.64
C GLU A 118 -13.20 -6.66 -2.68
N TYR A 119 -12.65 -5.44 -2.66
CA TYR A 119 -13.44 -4.21 -2.79
C TYR A 119 -14.07 -4.07 -4.17
N GLU A 120 -13.35 -4.39 -5.24
CA GLU A 120 -13.90 -4.34 -6.60
C GLU A 120 -15.06 -5.31 -6.79
N VAL A 121 -14.95 -6.53 -6.24
CA VAL A 121 -16.03 -7.52 -6.29
C VAL A 121 -17.27 -7.00 -5.55
N LYS A 122 -17.10 -6.46 -4.33
CA LYS A 122 -18.22 -5.89 -3.56
C LYS A 122 -18.85 -4.70 -4.28
N LEU A 123 -18.06 -3.87 -4.95
CA LEU A 123 -18.56 -2.72 -5.68
C LEU A 123 -19.39 -3.13 -6.90
N LYS A 124 -18.91 -4.11 -7.68
CA LYS A 124 -19.65 -4.67 -8.82
C LYS A 124 -20.99 -5.27 -8.40
N GLN A 125 -21.01 -6.03 -7.30
CA GLN A 125 -22.25 -6.58 -6.76
C GLN A 125 -23.27 -5.50 -6.37
N LYS A 126 -22.81 -4.39 -5.76
CA LYS A 126 -23.69 -3.27 -5.42
C LYS A 126 -24.23 -2.55 -6.65
N LEU A 127 -23.40 -2.36 -7.67
CA LEU A 127 -23.82 -1.77 -8.96
C LEU A 127 -24.89 -2.63 -9.64
N GLU A 128 -24.71 -3.95 -9.68
CA GLU A 128 -25.71 -4.87 -10.25
C GLU A 128 -27.04 -4.84 -9.49
N LEU A 129 -27.02 -4.66 -8.16
CA LEU A 129 -28.23 -4.52 -7.36
C LEU A 129 -28.98 -3.23 -7.71
N ILE A 130 -28.26 -2.11 -7.82
CA ILE A 130 -28.84 -0.82 -8.19
C ILE A 130 -29.45 -0.87 -9.60
N GLU A 131 -28.75 -1.48 -10.57
CA GLU A 131 -29.28 -1.63 -11.93
C GLU A 131 -30.57 -2.46 -11.97
N LYS A 132 -30.66 -3.52 -11.14
CA LYS A 132 -31.88 -4.31 -11.01
C LYS A 132 -33.02 -3.52 -10.35
N GLU A 133 -32.72 -2.74 -9.32
CA GLU A 133 -33.70 -1.86 -8.67
C GLU A 133 -34.24 -0.81 -9.64
N GLU A 134 -33.37 -0.18 -10.44
CA GLU A 134 -33.80 0.78 -11.46
C GLU A 134 -34.66 0.13 -12.56
N ALA A 135 -34.32 -1.09 -12.99
CA ALA A 135 -35.12 -1.84 -13.96
C ALA A 135 -36.51 -2.18 -13.40
N PHE A 136 -36.59 -2.62 -12.15
CA PHE A 136 -37.84 -2.92 -11.47
C PHE A 136 -38.73 -1.66 -11.34
N LEU A 137 -38.15 -0.54 -10.91
CA LEU A 137 -38.87 0.74 -10.79
C LEU A 137 -39.38 1.24 -12.14
N LYS A 138 -38.60 1.08 -13.22
CA LYS A 138 -39.04 1.41 -14.58
C LYS A 138 -40.21 0.53 -15.03
N GLU A 139 -40.19 -0.75 -14.70
CA GLU A 139 -41.29 -1.67 -15.04
C GLU A 139 -42.56 -1.34 -14.26
N GLU A 140 -42.47 -1.06 -12.95
CA GLU A 140 -43.62 -0.63 -12.15
C GLU A 140 -44.22 0.69 -12.65
N ALA A 141 -43.37 1.67 -12.99
CA ALA A 141 -43.83 2.94 -13.55
C ALA A 141 -44.55 2.73 -14.89
N LEU A 142 -44.06 1.81 -15.73
CA LEU A 142 -44.72 1.46 -16.99
C LEU A 142 -46.09 0.79 -16.74
N ARG A 143 -46.18 -0.13 -15.77
CA ARG A 143 -47.46 -0.76 -15.38
C ARG A 143 -48.47 0.26 -14.89
N ARG A 144 -48.06 1.19 -14.01
CA ARG A 144 -48.94 2.28 -13.54
C ARG A 144 -49.41 3.18 -14.67
N LYS A 145 -48.52 3.54 -15.61
CA LYS A 145 -48.92 4.31 -16.81
C LYS A 145 -49.94 3.57 -17.66
N ARG A 146 -49.76 2.26 -17.88
CA ARG A 146 -50.72 1.44 -18.64
C ARG A 146 -52.10 1.39 -17.98
N LEU A 147 -52.15 1.25 -16.66
CA LEU A 147 -53.40 1.27 -15.90
C LEU A 147 -54.10 2.64 -15.99
N ALA A 148 -53.37 3.74 -15.78
CA ALA A 148 -53.93 5.09 -15.88
C ALA A 148 -54.45 5.42 -17.30
N VAL A 149 -53.78 4.93 -18.35
CA VAL A 149 -54.26 5.08 -19.73
C VAL A 149 -55.53 4.26 -19.98
N ALA A 150 -55.62 3.05 -19.44
CA ALA A 150 -56.84 2.23 -19.57
C ALA A 150 -58.05 2.89 -18.89
N GLU A 151 -57.87 3.42 -17.68
CA GLU A 151 -58.91 4.16 -16.94
C GLU A 151 -59.37 5.42 -17.69
N ALA A 152 -58.44 6.20 -18.24
CA ALA A 152 -58.77 7.39 -19.04
C ALA A 152 -59.46 7.08 -20.38
N VAL A 153 -59.29 5.85 -20.91
CA VAL A 153 -60.01 5.40 -22.12
C VAL A 153 -61.43 4.96 -21.78
N GLU A 154 -61.65 4.29 -20.65
CA GLU A 154 -63.01 3.95 -20.18
C GLU A 154 -63.83 5.20 -19.84
N GLU A 155 -63.25 6.21 -19.20
CA GLU A 155 -63.95 7.46 -18.86
C GLU A 155 -64.38 8.25 -20.10
N LYS A 156 -63.66 8.14 -21.22
CA LYS A 156 -64.01 8.80 -22.49
C LYS A 156 -65.01 8.01 -23.35
N ALA A 157 -65.29 6.76 -23.01
CA ALA A 157 -66.20 5.89 -23.74
C ALA A 157 -67.64 5.90 -23.19
N VAL A 158 -67.86 6.55 -22.04
CA VAL A 158 -69.16 6.80 -21.40
C VAL A 158 -69.64 8.22 -21.70
#